data_AF-A0A5N5Q3Q4-F1
#
_entry.id   AF-A0A5N5Q3Q4-F1
#
_cell.length_a   1.000
_cell.length_b   1.000
_cell.length_c   1.000
_cell.angle_alpha   90.00
_cell.angle_beta   90.00
_cell.angle_gamma   90.00
#
_symmetry.space_group_name_H-M   'P 1'
#
loop_
_entity.id
_entity.type
_entity.pdbx_description
1 polymer ?
#
loop_
_entity_poly.entity_id
_entity_poly.type
_entity_poly.pdbx_seq_one_letter_code
_entity_poly.pdbx_strand_id
1 'polypeptide(L)'
;QQHRAILDLKNQRDKLHQYQKRITVLTDRETQIAKQMLAQGDKKRALLALRRKKYQESLLSKTDGQLEQLEKLTSSVEFALIQKDVLFGLQQGTKVLKEINAEMGGLEHVEKLMGETADAIAYQKEVSEMLGDKISNQDEDEVEEELAAMVAELGRREGTTAVPLPSVPDTELNGGDRAHTGPEPEQARARQEERQAMLA
;
A
#
# COMPACT_ATOMS: atom_id res chain seq x y z
N GLN A 1 26.13 -19.15 -12.02
CA GLN A 1 25.21 -20.31 -12.09
C GLN A 1 23.76 -19.90 -12.38
N GLN A 2 23.25 -18.79 -11.82
CA GLN A 2 21.84 -18.38 -11.96
C GLN A 2 21.41 -18.02 -13.39
N HIS A 3 22.22 -17.25 -14.13
CA HIS A 3 21.95 -16.95 -15.55
C HIS A 3 21.88 -18.21 -16.43
N ARG A 4 22.58 -19.28 -16.05
CA ARG A 4 22.55 -20.55 -16.78
C ARG A 4 21.22 -21.28 -16.57
N ALA A 5 20.66 -21.26 -15.35
CA ALA A 5 19.34 -21.82 -15.09
C ALA A 5 18.22 -21.09 -15.86
N ILE A 6 18.28 -19.76 -15.93
CA ILE A 6 17.31 -18.97 -16.73
C ILE A 6 17.45 -19.28 -18.22
N LEU A 7 18.68 -19.41 -18.72
CA LEU A 7 18.93 -19.78 -20.10
C LEU A 7 18.38 -21.17 -20.42
N ASP A 8 18.56 -22.14 -19.52
CA ASP A 8 18.07 -23.50 -19.67
C ASP A 8 16.53 -23.55 -19.71
N LEU A 9 15.84 -22.77 -18.86
CA LEU A 9 14.39 -22.64 -18.88
C LEU A 9 13.88 -22.01 -20.19
N LYS A 10 14.54 -20.95 -20.67
CA LYS A 10 14.19 -20.31 -21.95
C LYS A 10 14.40 -21.27 -23.13
N ASN A 11 15.50 -22.02 -23.13
CA ASN A 11 15.76 -23.06 -24.14
C ASN A 11 14.68 -24.16 -24.13
N GLN A 12 14.22 -24.58 -22.94
CA GLN A 12 13.16 -25.57 -22.82
C GLN A 12 11.82 -25.03 -23.34
N ARG A 13 11.46 -23.80 -22.99
CA ARG A 13 10.27 -23.12 -23.51
C ARG A 13 10.28 -23.07 -25.04
N ASP A 14 11.40 -22.66 -25.63
CA ASP A 14 11.52 -22.56 -27.09
C ASP A 14 11.40 -23.93 -27.79
N LYS A 15 11.96 -24.99 -27.18
CA LYS A 15 11.77 -26.37 -27.65
C LYS A 15 10.30 -26.80 -27.59
N LEU A 16 9.58 -26.47 -26.52
CA LEU A 16 8.16 -26.77 -26.41
C LEU A 16 7.32 -26.02 -27.44
N HIS A 17 7.62 -24.74 -27.73
CA HIS A 17 6.96 -24.03 -28.83
C HIS A 17 7.23 -24.67 -30.20
N GLN A 18 8.45 -25.12 -30.46
CA GLN A 18 8.77 -25.85 -31.69
C GLN A 18 8.02 -27.19 -31.78
N TYR A 19 7.82 -27.85 -30.64
CA TYR A 19 7.04 -29.09 -30.56
C TYR A 19 5.55 -28.84 -30.79
N GLN A 20 4.99 -27.80 -30.16
CA GLN A 20 3.61 -27.34 -30.33
C GLN A 20 3.31 -27.07 -31.82
N LYS A 21 4.16 -26.26 -32.49
CA LYS A 21 4.02 -25.98 -33.93
C LYS A 21 4.04 -27.25 -34.79
N ARG A 22 4.93 -28.21 -34.47
CA ARG A 22 5.02 -29.48 -35.17
C ARG A 22 3.75 -30.32 -35.00
N ILE A 23 3.20 -30.39 -33.79
CA ILE A 23 1.95 -31.11 -33.53
C ILE A 23 0.79 -30.45 -34.27
N THR A 24 0.66 -29.12 -34.24
CA THR A 24 -0.42 -28.41 -34.95
C THR A 24 -0.46 -28.77 -36.43
N VAL A 25 0.69 -28.74 -37.11
CA VAL A 25 0.79 -29.14 -38.53
C VAL A 25 0.39 -30.60 -38.73
N LEU A 26 0.71 -31.49 -37.78
CA LEU A 26 0.36 -32.90 -37.86
C LEU A 26 -1.15 -33.11 -37.67
N THR A 27 -1.75 -32.42 -36.70
CA THR A 27 -3.21 -32.41 -36.44
C THR A 27 -3.99 -31.91 -37.67
N ASP A 28 -3.49 -30.87 -38.35
CA ASP A 28 -4.11 -30.35 -39.58
C ASP A 28 -4.06 -31.38 -40.71
N ARG A 29 -2.93 -32.07 -40.88
CA ARG A 29 -2.80 -33.16 -41.86
C ARG A 29 -3.73 -34.32 -41.54
N GLU A 30 -3.83 -34.73 -40.28
CA GLU A 30 -4.77 -35.80 -39.88
C GLU A 30 -6.23 -35.40 -40.11
N THR A 31 -6.55 -34.12 -39.93
CA THR A 31 -7.87 -33.58 -40.25
C THR A 31 -8.17 -33.64 -41.74
N GLN A 32 -7.19 -33.33 -42.60
CA GLN A 32 -7.32 -33.47 -44.06
C GLN A 32 -7.49 -34.94 -44.48
N ILE A 33 -6.68 -35.84 -43.92
CA ILE A 33 -6.77 -37.29 -44.19
C ILE A 33 -8.14 -37.82 -43.75
N ALA A 34 -8.64 -37.42 -42.58
CA ALA A 34 -9.97 -37.81 -42.12
C ALA A 34 -11.07 -37.35 -43.09
N LYS A 35 -10.99 -36.11 -43.59
CA LYS A 35 -11.93 -35.58 -44.61
C LYS A 35 -11.87 -36.37 -45.92
N GLN A 36 -10.68 -36.70 -46.40
CA GLN A 36 -10.49 -37.49 -47.63
C GLN A 36 -11.05 -38.91 -47.48
N MET A 37 -10.78 -39.58 -46.37
CA MET A 37 -11.29 -40.94 -46.11
C MET A 37 -12.82 -40.97 -45.97
N LEU A 38 -13.41 -39.90 -45.41
CA LEU A 38 -14.87 -39.75 -45.36
C LEU A 38 -15.48 -39.56 -46.76
N ALA A 39 -14.83 -38.77 -47.62
CA ALA A 39 -15.26 -38.58 -49.01
C ALA A 39 -15.19 -39.90 -49.83
N GLN A 40 -14.23 -40.77 -49.52
CA GLN A 40 -14.09 -42.10 -50.11
C GLN A 40 -15.05 -43.15 -49.50
N GLY A 41 -15.85 -42.79 -48.49
CA GLY A 41 -16.79 -43.69 -47.83
C GLY A 41 -16.17 -44.64 -46.80
N ASP A 42 -14.86 -44.55 -46.55
CA ASP A 42 -14.12 -45.50 -45.70
C ASP A 42 -14.13 -45.08 -44.22
N LYS A 43 -15.27 -45.31 -43.55
CA LYS A 43 -15.52 -44.90 -42.17
C LYS A 43 -14.52 -45.43 -41.15
N LYS A 44 -14.00 -46.66 -41.32
CA LYS A 44 -13.07 -47.27 -40.36
C LYS A 44 -11.74 -46.52 -40.31
N ARG A 45 -11.22 -46.14 -41.47
CA ARG A 45 -9.98 -45.35 -41.58
C ARG A 45 -10.16 -43.92 -41.11
N ALA A 46 -11.30 -43.30 -41.41
CA ALA A 46 -11.65 -41.98 -40.90
C ALA A 46 -11.70 -41.94 -39.36
N LEU A 47 -12.31 -42.95 -38.71
CA LEU A 47 -12.34 -43.06 -37.25
C LEU A 47 -10.94 -43.20 -36.63
N LEU A 48 -10.05 -43.95 -37.28
CA LEU A 48 -8.66 -44.09 -36.81
C LEU A 48 -7.91 -42.75 -36.86
N ALA A 49 -8.06 -41.99 -37.97
CA ALA A 49 -7.47 -40.67 -38.11
C ALA A 49 -8.00 -39.69 -37.05
N LEU A 50 -9.30 -39.69 -36.78
CA LEU A 50 -9.90 -38.86 -35.73
C LEU A 50 -9.42 -39.23 -34.32
N ARG A 51 -9.19 -40.52 -34.04
CA ARG A 51 -8.61 -40.94 -32.75
C ARG A 51 -7.18 -40.44 -32.57
N ARG A 52 -6.36 -40.49 -33.62
CA ARG A 52 -5.00 -39.93 -33.59
C ARG A 52 -5.01 -38.41 -33.39
N LYS A 53 -5.93 -37.71 -34.07
CA LYS A 53 -6.14 -36.27 -33.92
C LYS A 53 -6.44 -35.92 -32.47
N LYS A 54 -7.40 -36.63 -31.85
CA LYS A 54 -7.79 -36.41 -30.45
C LYS A 54 -6.63 -36.67 -29.47
N TYR A 55 -5.80 -37.67 -29.75
CA TYR A 55 -4.59 -37.92 -28.95
C TYR A 55 -3.57 -36.78 -29.06
N GLN A 56 -3.36 -36.26 -30.27
CA GLN A 56 -2.48 -35.11 -30.51
C GLN A 56 -3.00 -33.83 -29.86
N GLU A 57 -4.31 -33.58 -29.92
CA GLU A 57 -4.95 -32.47 -29.20
C GLU A 57 -4.74 -32.58 -27.68
N SER A 58 -4.86 -33.78 -27.11
CA SER A 58 -4.55 -34.01 -25.70
C SER A 58 -3.08 -33.75 -25.37
N LEU A 59 -2.15 -34.15 -26.25
CA LEU A 59 -0.73 -33.83 -26.09
C LEU A 59 -0.48 -32.32 -26.16
N LEU A 60 -1.13 -31.62 -27.08
CA LEU A 60 -1.02 -30.17 -27.25
C LEU A 60 -1.50 -29.46 -25.98
N SER A 61 -2.67 -29.84 -25.45
CA SER A 61 -3.18 -29.31 -24.17
C SER A 61 -2.22 -29.55 -22.99
N LYS A 62 -1.58 -30.72 -22.91
CA LYS A 62 -0.55 -30.98 -21.90
C LYS A 62 0.69 -30.10 -22.09
N THR A 63 1.13 -29.90 -23.33
CA THR A 63 2.26 -29.02 -23.65
C THR A 63 1.95 -27.57 -23.30
N ASP A 64 0.73 -27.09 -23.54
CA ASP A 64 0.29 -25.74 -23.16
C ASP A 64 0.35 -25.56 -21.64
N GLY A 65 -0.14 -26.55 -20.87
CA GLY A 65 -0.02 -26.54 -19.41
C GLY A 65 1.43 -26.54 -18.91
N GLN A 66 2.33 -27.26 -19.59
CA GLN A 66 3.76 -27.25 -19.28
C GLN A 66 4.42 -25.90 -19.62
N LEU A 67 4.01 -25.25 -20.71
CA LEU A 67 4.48 -23.91 -21.06
C LEU A 67 4.06 -22.89 -19.99
N GLU A 68 2.81 -22.92 -19.56
CA GLU A 68 2.32 -22.05 -18.48
C GLU A 68 3.12 -22.26 -17.17
N GLN A 69 3.41 -23.51 -16.83
CA GLN A 69 4.25 -23.84 -15.67
C GLN A 69 5.67 -23.28 -15.79
N LEU A 70 6.29 -23.36 -16.97
CA LEU A 70 7.62 -22.79 -17.22
C LEU A 70 7.62 -21.26 -17.14
N GLU A 71 6.57 -20.60 -17.61
CA GLU A 71 6.42 -19.14 -17.49
C GLU A 71 6.29 -18.72 -16.02
N LYS A 72 5.46 -19.41 -15.25
CA LYS A 72 5.34 -19.19 -13.79
C LYS A 72 6.69 -19.40 -13.09
N LEU A 73 7.41 -20.47 -13.42
CA LEU A 73 8.72 -20.75 -12.84
C LEU A 73 9.75 -19.68 -13.20
N THR A 74 9.76 -19.23 -14.45
CA THR A 74 10.66 -18.16 -14.91
C THR A 74 10.40 -16.86 -14.16
N SER A 75 9.13 -16.44 -14.05
CA SER A 75 8.72 -15.27 -13.28
C SER A 75 9.11 -15.38 -11.80
N SER A 76 8.91 -16.56 -11.21
CA SER A 76 9.28 -16.83 -9.82
C SER A 76 10.80 -16.71 -9.59
N VAL A 77 11.61 -17.19 -10.54
CA VAL A 77 13.07 -17.09 -10.48
C VAL A 77 13.53 -15.63 -10.64
N GLU A 78 12.94 -14.89 -11.58
CA GLU A 78 13.22 -13.46 -11.76
C GLU A 78 12.86 -12.65 -10.51
N PHE A 79 11.74 -12.96 -9.88
CA PHE A 79 11.35 -12.35 -8.62
C PHE A 79 12.32 -12.69 -7.47
N ALA A 80 12.73 -13.95 -7.35
CA ALA A 80 13.72 -14.37 -6.36
C ALA A 80 15.07 -13.67 -6.53
N LEU A 81 15.47 -13.36 -7.77
CA LEU A 81 16.66 -12.55 -8.06
C LEU A 81 16.51 -11.12 -7.53
N ILE A 82 15.37 -10.48 -7.79
CA ILE A 82 15.08 -9.13 -7.27
C ILE A 82 15.07 -9.14 -5.74
N GLN A 83 14.43 -10.13 -5.11
CA GLN A 83 14.39 -10.26 -3.65
C GLN A 83 15.81 -10.38 -3.05
N LYS A 84 16.70 -11.13 -3.70
CA LYS A 84 18.09 -11.24 -3.27
C LYS A 84 18.81 -9.90 -3.36
N ASP A 85 18.60 -9.13 -4.42
CA ASP A 85 19.23 -7.82 -4.59
C ASP A 85 18.70 -6.79 -3.57
N VAL A 86 17.38 -6.81 -3.29
CA VAL A 86 16.77 -6.02 -2.21
C VAL A 86 17.37 -6.39 -0.86
N LEU A 87 17.52 -7.69 -0.57
CA LEU A 87 18.13 -8.15 0.68
C LEU A 87 19.58 -7.66 0.82
N PHE A 88 20.36 -7.69 -0.27
CA PHE A 88 21.72 -7.18 -0.27
C PHE A 88 21.77 -5.66 -0.03
N GLY A 89 20.85 -4.91 -0.65
CA GLY A 89 20.68 -3.47 -0.41
C GLY A 89 20.33 -3.15 1.04
N LEU A 90 19.39 -3.90 1.64
CA LEU A 90 19.02 -3.76 3.05
C LEU A 90 20.18 -4.11 3.99
N GLN A 91 20.97 -5.14 3.68
CA GLN A 91 22.17 -5.48 4.45
C GLN A 91 23.20 -4.35 4.38
N GLN A 92 23.43 -3.78 3.20
CA GLN A 92 24.37 -2.68 3.03
C GLN A 92 23.89 -1.42 3.75
N GLY A 93 22.60 -1.04 3.61
CA GLY A 93 21.99 0.06 4.33
C GLY A 93 22.07 -0.13 5.86
N THR A 94 21.83 -1.34 6.35
CA THR A 94 21.99 -1.67 7.78
C THR A 94 23.43 -1.51 8.24
N LYS A 95 24.44 -1.87 7.43
CA LYS A 95 25.84 -1.66 7.78
C LYS A 95 26.17 -0.17 7.87
N VAL A 96 25.77 0.62 6.88
CA VAL A 96 25.98 2.08 6.88
C VAL A 96 25.28 2.73 8.06
N LEU A 97 24.03 2.33 8.36
CA LEU A 97 23.32 2.83 9.55
C LEU A 97 24.04 2.48 10.85
N LYS A 98 24.65 1.29 10.95
CA LYS A 98 25.45 0.91 12.12
C LYS A 98 26.72 1.74 12.24
N GLU A 99 27.39 2.02 11.13
CA GLU A 99 28.57 2.89 11.08
C GLU A 99 28.21 4.32 11.50
N ILE A 100 27.16 4.91 10.93
CA ILE A 100 26.64 6.23 11.32
C ILE A 100 26.26 6.25 12.80
N ASN A 101 25.56 5.22 13.28
CA ASN A 101 25.16 5.16 14.69
C ASN A 101 26.38 5.04 15.61
N ALA A 102 27.44 4.34 15.20
CA ALA A 102 28.70 4.29 15.94
C ALA A 102 29.44 5.63 15.93
N GLU A 103 29.49 6.33 14.79
CA GLU A 103 30.11 7.65 14.65
C GLU A 103 29.36 8.75 15.43
N MET A 104 28.02 8.69 15.48
CA MET A 104 27.20 9.58 16.30
C MET A 104 27.23 9.22 17.80
N GLY A 105 28.09 8.30 18.22
CA GLY A 105 28.32 7.93 19.61
C GLY A 105 27.26 7.00 20.22
N GLY A 106 26.41 6.40 19.37
CA GLY A 106 25.47 5.35 19.74
C GLY A 106 24.46 5.76 20.80
N LEU A 107 23.99 4.77 21.56
CA LEU A 107 23.05 4.97 22.66
C LEU A 107 23.66 5.85 23.77
N GLU A 108 24.98 5.73 23.98
CA GLU A 108 25.72 6.39 25.06
C GLU A 108 25.80 7.91 24.85
N HIS A 109 25.97 8.37 23.61
CA HIS A 109 25.94 9.80 23.28
C HIS A 109 24.53 10.39 23.36
N VAL A 110 23.51 9.63 22.96
CA VAL A 110 22.11 10.04 23.12
C VAL A 110 21.75 10.15 24.61
N GLU A 111 22.15 9.18 25.43
CA GLU A 111 21.93 9.19 26.88
C GLU A 111 22.67 10.35 27.56
N LYS A 112 23.93 10.61 27.17
CA LYS A 112 24.70 11.77 27.65
C LYS A 112 24.05 13.10 27.26
N LEU A 113 23.60 13.25 26.02
CA LEU A 113 22.95 14.48 25.54
C LEU A 113 21.61 14.72 26.27
N MET A 114 20.84 13.67 26.55
CA MET A 114 19.62 13.76 27.35
C MET A 114 19.92 14.17 28.80
N GLY A 115 20.99 13.64 29.41
CA GLY A 115 21.48 14.05 30.72
C GLY A 115 21.89 15.52 30.75
N GLU A 116 22.74 15.96 29.81
CA GLU A 116 23.18 17.35 29.70
C GLU A 116 21.99 18.32 29.46
N THR A 117 20.97 17.89 28.70
CA THR A 117 19.76 18.68 28.49
C THR A 117 18.91 18.77 29.75
N ALA A 118 18.76 17.68 30.50
CA ALA A 118 18.03 17.67 31.77
C ALA A 118 18.72 18.57 32.81
N ASP A 119 20.05 18.51 32.90
CA ASP A 119 20.85 19.35 33.79
C ASP A 119 20.77 20.83 33.39
N ALA A 120 20.80 21.14 32.08
CA ALA A 120 20.63 22.51 31.59
C ALA A 120 19.23 23.08 31.90
N ILE A 121 18.18 22.27 31.79
CA ILE A 121 16.81 22.66 32.18
C ILE A 121 16.73 22.90 33.69
N ALA A 122 17.35 22.04 34.50
CA ALA A 122 17.39 22.21 35.95
C ALA A 122 18.13 23.49 36.34
N TYR A 123 19.28 23.76 35.72
CA TYR A 123 20.04 25.00 35.94
C TYR A 123 19.26 26.23 35.48
N GLN A 124 18.60 26.19 34.31
CA GLN A 124 17.73 27.28 33.86
C GLN A 124 16.61 27.54 34.87
N LYS A 125 16.01 26.48 35.43
CA LYS A 125 14.96 26.60 36.43
C LYS A 125 15.50 27.21 37.73
N GLU A 126 16.66 26.77 38.20
CA GLU A 126 17.33 27.34 39.37
C GLU A 126 17.68 28.82 39.16
N VAL A 127 18.21 29.19 37.98
CA VAL A 127 18.45 30.59 37.62
C VAL A 127 17.14 31.38 37.55
N SER A 128 16.08 30.81 36.99
CA SER A 128 14.77 31.45 36.92
C SER A 128 14.15 31.61 38.29
N GLU A 129 14.38 30.68 39.21
CA GLU A 129 13.94 30.74 40.61
C GLU A 129 14.75 31.80 41.37
N MET A 130 16.07 31.83 41.24
CA MET A 130 16.93 32.88 41.83
C MET A 130 16.68 34.28 41.25
N LEU A 131 16.24 34.37 39.99
CA LEU A 131 15.88 35.64 39.35
C LEU A 131 14.42 36.02 39.66
N GLY A 132 13.53 35.04 39.82
CA GLY A 132 12.15 35.22 40.25
C GLY A 132 12.04 35.65 41.71
N ASP A 133 12.94 35.18 42.59
CA ASP A 133 13.05 35.59 44.00
C ASP A 133 13.57 37.03 44.18
N LYS A 134 13.83 37.77 43.09
CA LYS A 134 14.20 39.20 43.11
C LYS A 134 13.05 40.14 42.79
N ILE A 135 11.85 39.63 42.50
CA ILE A 135 10.65 40.45 42.42
C ILE A 135 10.12 40.54 43.86
N SER A 136 10.12 41.76 44.42
CA SER A 136 9.51 42.00 45.73
C SER A 136 8.01 41.68 45.65
N ASN A 137 7.38 41.22 46.73
CA ASN A 137 5.91 41.12 46.77
C ASN A 137 5.22 42.44 46.37
N GLN A 138 5.88 43.59 46.61
CA GLN A 138 5.40 44.90 46.13
C GLN A 138 5.49 45.06 44.61
N ASP A 139 6.54 44.53 43.99
CA ASP A 139 6.70 44.58 42.53
C ASP A 139 5.71 43.61 41.85
N GLU A 140 5.38 42.47 42.48
CA GLU A 140 4.31 41.57 42.02
C GLU A 140 2.93 42.24 42.12
N ASP A 141 2.63 42.91 43.23
CA ASP A 141 1.39 43.67 43.41
C ASP A 141 1.25 44.80 42.36
N GLU A 142 2.33 45.54 42.06
CA GLU A 142 2.35 46.58 41.03
C GLU A 142 2.12 46.01 39.63
N VAL A 143 2.71 44.86 39.30
CA VAL A 143 2.53 44.18 38.02
C VAL A 143 1.11 43.59 37.89
N GLU A 144 0.55 43.03 38.96
CA GLU A 144 -0.85 42.58 38.98
C GLU A 144 -1.83 43.73 38.79
N GLU A 145 -1.56 44.90 39.41
CA GLU A 145 -2.37 46.11 39.22
C GLU A 145 -2.27 46.64 37.78
N GLU A 146 -1.07 46.65 37.19
CA GLU A 146 -0.86 47.06 35.79
C GLU A 146 -1.54 46.09 34.80
N LEU A 147 -1.50 44.78 35.08
CA LEU A 147 -2.22 43.75 34.32
C LEU A 147 -3.74 43.95 34.43
N ALA A 148 -4.25 44.20 35.63
CA ALA A 148 -5.67 44.47 35.87
C ALA A 148 -6.14 45.74 35.14
N ALA A 149 -5.31 46.78 35.11
CA ALA A 149 -5.57 48.01 34.35
C ALA A 149 -5.63 47.73 32.84
N MET A 150 -4.71 46.92 32.30
CA MET A 150 -4.68 46.57 30.88
C MET A 150 -5.88 45.69 30.47
N VAL A 151 -6.29 44.75 31.32
CA VAL A 151 -7.51 43.95 31.14
C VAL A 151 -8.77 44.82 31.21
N ALA A 152 -8.83 45.77 32.14
CA ALA A 152 -9.94 46.72 32.21
C ALA A 152 -9.98 47.67 31.01
N GLU A 153 -8.83 48.06 30.45
CA GLU A 153 -8.75 48.86 29.22
C GLU A 153 -9.21 48.05 28.00
N LEU A 154 -8.81 46.78 27.90
CA LEU A 154 -9.29 45.86 26.86
C LEU A 154 -10.80 45.60 26.98
N GLY A 155 -11.31 45.33 28.19
CA GLY A 155 -12.74 45.18 28.44
C GLY A 155 -13.55 46.46 28.21
N ARG A 156 -12.94 47.64 28.39
CA ARG A 156 -13.56 48.94 28.07
C ARG A 156 -13.55 49.22 26.56
N ARG A 157 -12.53 48.74 25.83
CA ARG A 157 -12.50 48.71 24.35
C ARG A 157 -13.55 47.76 23.76
N GLU A 158 -13.82 46.64 24.42
CA GLU A 158 -14.91 45.71 24.06
C GLU A 158 -16.29 46.15 24.57
N GLY A 159 -16.35 47.22 25.39
CA GLY A 159 -17.54 47.75 26.05
C GLY A 159 -18.27 48.90 25.33
N THR A 160 -18.05 49.12 24.02
CA THR A 160 -18.86 50.05 23.22
C THR A 160 -19.10 49.56 21.79
N THR A 161 -20.06 48.64 21.61
CA THR A 161 -20.92 48.58 20.40
C THR A 161 -22.20 47.81 20.71
N ALA A 162 -23.08 48.40 21.51
CA ALA A 162 -24.51 48.14 21.37
C ALA A 162 -24.99 48.83 20.08
N VAL A 163 -24.80 48.19 18.93
CA VAL A 163 -25.47 48.58 17.68
C VAL A 163 -26.74 47.74 17.59
N PRO A 164 -27.95 48.32 17.55
CA PRO A 164 -29.16 47.55 17.36
C PRO A 164 -29.16 47.07 15.92
N LEU A 165 -28.92 45.77 15.70
CA LEU A 165 -29.08 45.17 14.39
C LEU A 165 -30.58 45.15 14.04
N PRO A 166 -30.98 45.63 12.85
CA PRO A 166 -32.38 45.64 12.44
C PRO A 166 -32.90 44.22 12.20
N SER A 167 -34.14 43.97 12.62
CA SER A 167 -34.88 42.72 12.38
C SER A 167 -35.04 42.48 10.88
N VAL A 168 -34.56 41.32 10.41
CA VAL A 168 -34.71 40.86 9.03
C VAL A 168 -35.96 39.98 8.94
N PRO A 169 -36.82 40.12 7.91
CA PRO A 169 -38.11 39.44 7.87
C PRO A 169 -37.98 37.93 7.62
N ASP A 170 -38.77 37.14 8.35
CA ASP A 170 -39.02 35.73 8.04
C ASP A 170 -39.80 35.64 6.73
N THR A 171 -39.16 35.20 5.65
CA THR A 171 -39.86 34.80 4.44
C THR A 171 -39.19 33.58 3.84
N GLU A 172 -39.86 32.43 3.92
CA GLU A 172 -39.40 31.17 3.37
C GLU A 172 -39.26 31.26 1.85
N LEU A 173 -38.09 30.86 1.33
CA LEU A 173 -37.86 30.72 -0.10
C LEU A 173 -37.46 29.27 -0.42
N ASN A 174 -38.49 28.56 -0.86
CA ASN A 174 -38.49 27.28 -1.55
C ASN A 174 -37.64 27.30 -2.83
N GLY A 175 -36.92 26.20 -3.08
CA GLY A 175 -36.61 25.72 -4.44
C GLY A 175 -35.13 25.65 -4.84
N GLY A 176 -34.69 24.44 -5.21
CA GLY A 176 -33.71 24.28 -6.28
C GLY A 176 -32.48 23.42 -5.98
N ASP A 177 -32.66 22.10 -6.07
CA ASP A 177 -31.78 21.15 -6.77
C ASP A 177 -30.25 21.29 -6.69
N ARG A 178 -29.59 20.30 -6.08
CA ARG A 178 -28.61 19.44 -6.76
C ARG A 178 -28.16 18.28 -5.88
N ALA A 179 -28.47 17.09 -6.35
CA ALA A 179 -28.05 15.80 -5.85
C ALA A 179 -26.51 15.66 -5.78
N HIS A 180 -26.03 15.11 -4.66
CA HIS A 180 -24.87 14.21 -4.65
C HIS A 180 -25.13 13.09 -3.65
N THR A 181 -25.26 11.89 -4.20
CA THR A 181 -25.51 10.60 -3.57
C THR A 181 -24.31 10.14 -2.73
N GLY A 182 -24.54 9.92 -1.43
CA GLY A 182 -23.70 9.09 -0.55
C GLY A 182 -24.50 7.85 -0.09
N PRO A 183 -23.85 6.70 0.16
CA PRO A 183 -24.53 5.41 0.24
C PRO A 183 -25.44 5.26 1.47
N GLU A 184 -26.55 4.56 1.24
CA GLU A 184 -27.74 4.42 2.09
C GLU A 184 -27.52 3.75 3.47
N PRO A 185 -28.35 4.10 4.47
CA PRO A 185 -28.28 3.58 5.85
C PRO A 185 -28.63 2.09 6.02
N GLU A 186 -28.99 1.39 4.94
CA GLU A 186 -29.38 -0.02 4.98
C GLU A 186 -28.17 -0.96 5.19
N GLN A 187 -26.99 -0.59 4.66
CA GLN A 187 -25.76 -1.37 4.85
C GLN A 187 -25.18 -1.28 6.27
N ALA A 188 -25.59 -0.30 7.06
CA ALA A 188 -25.19 -0.16 8.46
C ALA A 188 -26.02 -1.08 9.38
N ARG A 189 -27.29 -1.30 9.06
CA ARG A 189 -28.20 -2.17 9.82
C ARG A 189 -27.86 -3.64 9.63
N ALA A 190 -27.57 -4.07 8.39
CA ALA A 190 -27.17 -5.45 8.10
C ALA A 190 -25.91 -5.90 8.88
N ARG A 191 -24.92 -4.99 9.04
CA ARG A 191 -23.68 -5.28 9.79
C ARG A 191 -23.88 -5.31 11.31
N GLN A 192 -24.96 -4.73 11.82
CA GLN A 192 -25.30 -4.79 13.25
C GLN A 192 -26.03 -6.10 13.59
N GLU A 193 -26.92 -6.56 12.71
CA GLU A 193 -27.63 -7.83 12.88
C GLU A 193 -26.67 -9.03 12.81
N GLU A 194 -25.69 -9.02 11.89
CA GLU A 194 -24.66 -10.08 11.82
C GLU A 194 -23.78 -10.16 13.08
N ARG A 195 -23.50 -9.03 13.74
CA ARG A 195 -22.72 -9.02 15.00
C ARG A 195 -23.51 -9.55 16.17
N GLN A 196 -24.82 -9.32 16.21
CA GLN A 196 -25.67 -9.83 17.28
C GLN A 196 -25.92 -11.34 17.16
N ALA A 197 -25.97 -11.88 15.93
CA ALA A 197 -26.13 -13.31 15.70
C ALA A 197 -24.88 -14.16 16.04
N MET A 198 -23.69 -13.56 16.10
CA MET A 198 -22.44 -14.27 16.41
C MET A 198 -22.13 -14.35 17.92
N LEU A 199 -22.89 -13.62 18.75
CA LEU A 199 -22.73 -13.53 20.20
C LEU A 199 -23.84 -14.25 20.99
N ALA A 200 -24.76 -14.93 20.29
CA ALA A 200 -25.78 -15.83 20.85
C ALA A 200 -25.44 -17.29 20.53
#